data_AF-A0A1Q3BSM3-F1
#
_entry.id   AF-A0A1Q3BSM3-F1
#
_cell.length_a   1.000
_cell.length_b   1.000
_cell.length_c   1.000
_cell.angle_alpha   90.00
_cell.angle_beta   90.00
_cell.angle_gamma   90.00
#
_symmetry.space_group_name_H-M   'P 1'
#
loop_
_entity.id
_entity.type
_entity.pdbx_description
1 polymer ?
#
loop_
_entity_poly.entity_id
_entity_poly.type
_entity_poly.pdbx_seq_one_letter_code
_entity_poly.pdbx_strand_id
1 'polypeptide(L)'
;DDNTLLDVDVVVLATGFDGKKKLKAILPEPFRSLIEYPSGIMPLYRGTIHPLIPKIAFVGESVPNLHMAELARLVDSKFKLPGAENRLEQINKEVEVSRRTTGFYKRHCISTFSINHSDEICEDMGWRSWRKENLILEAFSPYGSQDY
;
A
#
# COMPACT_ATOMS: atom_id res chain seq x y z
N ASP A 1 30.53 -7.30 -11.96
CA ASP A 1 31.71 -6.74 -11.28
C ASP A 1 32.86 -6.71 -12.25
N ASP A 2 33.27 -5.51 -12.64
CA ASP A 2 34.41 -5.28 -13.54
C ASP A 2 35.71 -4.98 -12.74
N ASN A 3 35.68 -5.10 -11.41
CA ASN A 3 36.78 -4.86 -10.47
C ASN A 3 37.47 -3.50 -10.65
N THR A 4 36.76 -2.51 -11.21
CA THR A 4 37.29 -1.17 -11.35
C THR A 4 37.31 -0.44 -10.00
N LEU A 5 38.44 0.20 -9.69
CA LEU A 5 38.61 1.02 -8.49
C LEU A 5 38.67 2.48 -8.90
N LEU A 6 37.89 3.31 -8.23
CA LEU A 6 37.86 4.75 -8.42
C LEU A 6 38.35 5.42 -7.14
N ASP A 7 39.32 6.32 -7.24
CA ASP A 7 39.76 7.14 -6.12
C ASP A 7 38.77 8.30 -5.94
N VAL A 8 38.16 8.41 -4.75
CA VAL A 8 37.10 9.38 -4.45
C VAL A 8 37.24 9.94 -3.05
N ASP A 9 37.02 11.25 -2.92
CA ASP A 9 37.10 11.93 -1.62
C ASP A 9 35.86 11.69 -0.74
N VAL A 10 34.68 11.51 -1.35
CA VAL A 10 33.40 11.38 -0.65
C VAL A 10 32.48 10.36 -1.34
N VAL A 11 31.82 9.54 -0.52
CA VAL A 11 30.79 8.60 -0.96
C VAL A 11 29.46 8.93 -0.27
N VAL A 12 28.40 9.13 -1.05
CA VAL A 12 27.03 9.31 -0.54
C VAL A 12 26.20 8.08 -0.86
N LEU A 13 25.79 7.36 0.18
CA LEU A 13 24.99 6.13 0.04
C LEU A 13 23.49 6.47 0.01
N ALA A 14 22.93 6.61 -1.19
CA ALA A 14 21.49 6.80 -1.42
C ALA A 14 20.70 5.48 -1.43
N THR A 15 20.95 4.60 -0.45
CA THR A 15 20.39 3.24 -0.39
C THR A 15 18.96 3.15 0.17
N GLY A 16 18.40 4.28 0.64
CA GLY A 16 17.04 4.40 1.15
C GLY A 16 16.94 4.31 2.68
N PHE A 17 15.74 4.01 3.18
CA PHE A 17 15.44 3.95 4.62
C PHE A 17 14.84 2.59 5.02
N ASP A 18 15.10 2.17 6.26
CA ASP A 18 14.47 0.99 6.87
C ASP A 18 13.32 1.41 7.80
N GLY A 19 12.12 1.57 7.23
CA GLY A 19 10.91 1.88 7.98
C GLY A 19 10.48 0.75 8.92
N LYS A 20 10.69 -0.51 8.53
CA LYS A 20 10.26 -1.69 9.27
C LYS A 20 10.98 -1.80 10.61
N LYS A 21 12.29 -1.52 10.64
CA LYS A 21 13.06 -1.46 11.89
C LYS A 21 12.48 -0.44 12.89
N LYS A 22 12.02 0.73 12.41
CA LYS A 22 11.38 1.73 13.27
C LYS A 22 10.03 1.24 13.79
N LEU A 23 9.20 0.66 12.92
CA LEU A 23 7.90 0.12 13.33
C LEU A 23 8.05 -0.99 14.37
N LYS A 24 9.00 -1.91 14.17
CA LYS A 24 9.33 -2.98 15.14
C LYS A 24 9.78 -2.41 16.48
N ALA A 25 10.50 -1.29 16.51
CA ALA A 25 10.93 -0.66 17.75
C ALA A 25 9.77 -0.07 18.57
N ILE A 26 8.71 0.40 17.91
CA ILE A 26 7.57 1.07 18.55
C ILE A 26 6.47 0.08 18.92
N LEU A 27 6.24 -0.95 18.11
CA LEU A 27 5.18 -1.92 18.34
C LEU A 27 5.58 -2.95 19.41
N PRO A 28 4.67 -3.29 20.35
CA PRO A 28 4.89 -4.36 21.32
C PRO A 28 4.64 -5.73 20.69
N GLU A 29 5.07 -6.79 21.38
CA GLU A 29 4.61 -8.15 21.06
C GLU A 29 3.12 -8.33 21.42
N PRO A 30 2.36 -9.15 20.68
CA PRO A 30 2.79 -10.00 19.55
C PRO A 30 2.85 -9.25 18.20
N PHE A 31 2.43 -8.00 18.13
CA PHE A 31 2.25 -7.28 16.86
C PHE A 31 3.55 -6.97 16.13
N ARG A 32 4.65 -6.79 16.86
CA ARG A 32 5.99 -6.64 16.30
C ARG A 32 6.37 -7.79 15.36
N SER A 33 6.06 -9.02 15.76
CA SER A 33 6.33 -10.22 14.94
C SER A 33 5.54 -10.26 13.63
N LEU A 34 4.43 -9.51 13.54
CA LEU A 34 3.52 -9.52 12.39
C LEU A 34 3.95 -8.55 11.28
N ILE A 35 4.84 -7.59 11.57
CA ILE A 35 5.24 -6.51 10.63
C ILE A 35 5.87 -7.01 9.33
N GLU A 36 6.43 -8.22 9.32
CA GLU A 36 7.06 -8.82 8.13
C GLU A 36 6.48 -10.20 7.78
N TYR A 37 5.33 -10.54 8.37
CA TYR A 37 4.70 -11.83 8.16
C TYR A 37 4.02 -11.90 6.78
N PRO A 38 4.13 -13.02 6.02
CA PRO A 38 5.04 -14.15 6.18
C PRO A 38 6.33 -14.07 5.33
N SER A 39 6.45 -13.07 4.44
CA SER A 39 7.41 -13.09 3.32
C SER A 39 8.43 -11.95 3.34
N GLY A 40 8.60 -11.27 4.48
CA GLY A 40 9.47 -10.09 4.59
C GLY A 40 8.87 -8.83 3.99
N ILE A 41 7.64 -8.90 3.49
CA ILE A 41 6.81 -7.77 3.08
C ILE A 41 5.82 -7.50 4.21
N MET A 42 5.55 -6.24 4.50
CA MET A 42 4.54 -5.89 5.52
C MET A 42 3.16 -6.15 4.93
N PRO A 43 2.29 -6.99 5.50
CA PRO A 43 1.01 -7.27 4.87
C PRO A 43 0.05 -6.10 5.14
N LEU A 44 -0.14 -5.23 4.14
CA LEU A 44 -1.07 -4.11 4.22
C LEU A 44 -2.19 -4.27 3.21
N TYR A 45 -3.40 -4.53 3.71
CA TYR A 45 -4.61 -4.44 2.93
C TYR A 45 -4.84 -2.99 2.52
N ARG A 46 -5.10 -2.76 1.22
CA ARG A 46 -5.17 -1.43 0.63
C ARG A 46 -3.93 -0.56 0.89
N GLY A 47 -2.77 -1.15 1.17
CA GLY A 47 -1.56 -0.39 1.52
C GLY A 47 -1.67 0.44 2.81
N THR A 48 -2.67 0.17 3.66
CA THR A 48 -2.94 0.98 4.86
C THR A 48 -3.24 0.13 6.09
N ILE A 49 -3.99 -0.97 5.95
CA ILE A 49 -4.54 -1.69 7.09
C ILE A 49 -3.87 -3.05 7.25
N HIS A 50 -3.31 -3.35 8.42
CA HIS A 50 -2.75 -4.67 8.67
C HIS A 50 -3.87 -5.68 9.00
N PRO A 51 -3.95 -6.84 8.32
CA PRO A 51 -5.07 -7.77 8.48
C PRO A 51 -5.13 -8.42 9.86
N LEU A 52 -3.96 -8.65 10.48
CA LEU A 52 -3.82 -9.35 11.76
C LEU A 52 -3.58 -8.44 12.98
N ILE A 53 -3.37 -7.12 12.77
CA ILE A 53 -3.18 -6.18 13.89
C ILE A 53 -4.48 -5.37 13.99
N PRO A 54 -5.30 -5.59 15.04
CA PRO A 54 -6.58 -4.92 15.14
C PRO A 54 -6.40 -3.43 15.43
N LYS A 55 -7.29 -2.60 14.85
CA LYS A 55 -7.43 -1.16 15.16
C LYS A 55 -6.15 -0.33 14.96
N ILE A 56 -5.25 -0.77 14.07
CA ILE A 56 -4.07 -0.01 13.65
C ILE A 56 -4.10 0.15 12.13
N ALA A 57 -3.76 1.36 11.68
CA ALA A 57 -3.58 1.71 10.28
C ALA A 57 -2.26 2.45 10.09
N PHE A 58 -1.62 2.24 8.95
CA PHE A 58 -0.34 2.82 8.57
C PHE A 58 -0.57 3.83 7.45
N VAL A 59 -0.42 5.11 7.75
CA VAL A 59 -0.62 6.21 6.80
C VAL A 59 0.74 6.71 6.33
N GLY A 60 0.90 6.87 5.01
CA GLY A 60 2.12 7.42 4.40
C GLY A 60 2.83 6.47 3.43
N GLU A 61 2.38 5.22 3.30
CA GLU A 61 2.80 4.31 2.22
C GLU A 61 1.93 4.44 0.95
N SER A 62 0.92 5.31 0.95
CA SER A 62 -0.10 5.43 -0.11
C SER A 62 -0.51 6.88 -0.44
N VAL A 63 -1.40 7.06 -1.42
CA VAL A 63 -1.90 8.38 -1.89
C VAL A 63 -2.75 9.04 -0.78
N PRO A 64 -2.43 10.26 -0.32
CA PRO A 64 -2.89 10.74 0.99
C PRO A 64 -4.41 10.94 1.12
N ASN A 65 -5.13 11.41 0.09
CA ASN A 65 -6.50 11.90 0.31
C ASN A 65 -7.54 10.78 0.40
N LEU A 66 -7.52 9.82 -0.53
CA LEU A 66 -8.51 8.74 -0.58
C LEU A 66 -8.36 7.77 0.60
N HIS A 67 -7.12 7.44 0.96
CA HIS A 67 -6.84 6.57 2.10
C HIS A 67 -7.23 7.20 3.44
N MET A 68 -7.09 8.52 3.58
CA MET A 68 -7.57 9.21 4.78
C MET A 68 -9.11 9.20 4.87
N ALA A 69 -9.81 9.34 3.74
CA ALA A 69 -11.27 9.22 3.69
C ALA A 69 -11.73 7.79 4.05
N GLU A 70 -11.06 6.77 3.52
CA GLU A 70 -11.29 5.35 3.84
C GLU A 70 -11.16 5.11 5.36
N LEU A 71 -10.04 5.54 5.95
CA LEU A 71 -9.82 5.37 7.39
C LEU A 71 -10.83 6.12 8.24
N ALA A 72 -11.19 7.36 7.88
CA ALA A 72 -12.18 8.13 8.62
C ALA A 72 -13.54 7.41 8.62
N ARG A 73 -13.98 6.90 7.47
CA ARG A 73 -15.24 6.16 7.33
C ARG A 73 -15.21 4.80 8.02
N LEU A 74 -14.05 4.14 8.05
CA LEU A 74 -13.86 2.90 8.78
C LEU A 74 -13.99 3.13 10.29
N VAL A 75 -13.39 4.20 10.82
CA VAL A 75 -13.50 4.58 12.24
C VAL A 75 -14.95 4.92 12.61
N ASP A 76 -15.66 5.60 11.71
CA ASP A 76 -17.09 5.93 11.86
C ASP A 76 -18.02 4.74 11.53
N SER A 77 -17.45 3.54 11.34
CA SER A 77 -18.18 2.29 11.06
C SER A 77 -19.16 2.39 9.88
N LYS A 78 -18.86 3.27 8.91
CA LYS A 78 -19.68 3.51 7.72
C LYS A 78 -19.59 2.37 6.70
N PHE A 79 -18.57 1.53 6.82
CA PHE A 79 -18.43 0.26 6.12
C PHE A 79 -17.66 -0.72 7.01
N LYS A 80 -17.60 -1.99 6.60
CA LYS A 80 -16.84 -3.05 7.30
C LYS A 80 -15.77 -3.59 6.37
N LEU A 81 -14.59 -3.82 6.93
CA LEU A 81 -13.55 -4.53 6.20
C LEU A 81 -13.94 -5.99 5.96
N PRO A 82 -13.45 -6.60 4.88
CA PRO A 82 -13.50 -8.05 4.71
C PRO A 82 -12.81 -8.78 5.86
N GLY A 83 -13.14 -10.07 6.02
CA GLY A 83 -12.47 -10.95 6.96
C GLY A 83 -10.95 -10.95 6.79
N ALA A 84 -10.22 -11.24 7.86
CA ALA A 84 -8.75 -11.22 7.83
C ALA A 84 -8.17 -12.16 6.77
N GLU A 85 -8.80 -13.32 6.54
CA GLU A 85 -8.41 -14.29 5.51
C GLU A 85 -8.53 -13.70 4.11
N ASN A 86 -9.68 -13.12 3.75
CA ASN A 86 -9.88 -12.48 2.45
C ASN A 86 -8.88 -11.33 2.22
N ARG A 87 -8.59 -10.55 3.26
CA ARG A 87 -7.60 -9.48 3.18
C ARG A 87 -6.18 -10.03 2.95
N LEU A 88 -5.82 -11.14 3.60
CA LEU A 88 -4.54 -11.81 3.37
C LEU A 88 -4.43 -12.41 1.98
N GLU A 89 -5.51 -13.02 1.47
CA GLU A 89 -5.57 -13.57 0.11
C GLU A 89 -5.34 -12.48 -0.94
N GLN A 90 -6.01 -11.34 -0.80
CA GLN A 90 -5.83 -10.19 -1.69
C GLN A 90 -4.38 -9.68 -1.66
N ILE A 91 -3.80 -9.51 -0.47
CA ILE A 91 -2.38 -9.08 -0.32
C ILE A 91 -1.45 -10.06 -1.03
N ASN A 92 -1.67 -11.38 -0.87
CA ASN A 92 -0.84 -12.40 -1.51
C ASN A 92 -0.94 -12.34 -3.03
N LYS A 93 -2.14 -12.12 -3.56
CA LYS A 93 -2.38 -11.94 -5.00
C LYS A 93 -1.66 -10.71 -5.54
N GLU A 94 -1.73 -9.58 -4.84
CA GLU A 94 -1.01 -8.35 -5.20
C GLU A 94 0.50 -8.58 -5.21
N VAL A 95 1.05 -9.21 -4.16
CA VAL A 95 2.47 -9.56 -4.07
C VAL A 95 2.90 -10.50 -5.21
N GLU A 96 2.08 -11.50 -5.57
CA GLU A 96 2.39 -12.41 -6.67
C GLU A 96 2.44 -11.69 -8.01
N VAL A 97 1.48 -10.80 -8.29
CA VAL A 97 1.47 -9.97 -9.50
C VAL A 97 2.68 -9.04 -9.53
N SER A 98 3.01 -8.39 -8.41
CA SER A 98 4.21 -7.54 -8.30
C SER A 98 5.49 -8.34 -8.55
N ARG A 99 5.61 -9.56 -8.02
CA ARG A 99 6.78 -10.43 -8.26
C ARG A 99 7.00 -10.76 -9.73
N ARG A 100 5.93 -10.90 -10.51
CA ARG A 100 5.99 -11.20 -11.94
C ARG A 100 6.33 -9.96 -12.78
N THR A 101 6.03 -8.77 -12.28
CA THR A 101 6.10 -7.52 -13.06
C THR A 101 7.28 -6.63 -12.69
N THR A 102 7.85 -6.74 -11.47
CA THR A 102 8.94 -5.88 -11.01
C THR A 102 9.91 -6.59 -10.06
N GLY A 103 11.21 -6.28 -10.20
CA GLY A 103 12.24 -6.68 -9.22
C GLY A 103 12.12 -5.97 -7.87
N PHE A 104 11.33 -4.89 -7.80
CA PHE A 104 11.13 -4.08 -6.60
C PHE A 104 9.94 -4.52 -5.73
N TYR A 105 9.39 -5.71 -5.96
CA TYR A 105 8.19 -6.22 -5.27
C TYR A 105 8.28 -6.27 -3.72
N LYS A 106 9.49 -6.21 -3.14
CA LYS A 106 9.68 -6.14 -1.68
C LYS A 106 9.49 -4.74 -1.10
N ARG A 107 9.42 -3.72 -1.94
CA ARG A 107 9.07 -2.35 -1.57
C ARG A 107 7.57 -2.18 -1.80
N HIS A 108 6.86 -1.67 -0.80
CA HIS A 108 5.47 -1.28 -0.98
C HIS A 108 5.40 -0.10 -1.93
N CYS A 109 4.95 -0.37 -3.15
CA CYS A 109 4.71 0.64 -4.16
C CYS A 109 3.43 0.27 -4.89
N ILE A 110 2.37 1.02 -4.60
CA ILE A 110 1.04 0.86 -5.21
C ILE A 110 1.03 1.45 -6.64
N SER A 111 2.12 2.11 -7.07
CA SER A 111 2.18 2.89 -8.31
C SER A 111 1.71 2.15 -9.56
N THR A 112 1.97 0.84 -9.67
CA THR A 112 1.61 0.07 -10.87
C THR A 112 0.10 -0.17 -11.01
N PHE A 113 -0.65 -0.11 -9.91
CA PHE A 113 -2.09 -0.41 -9.87
C PHE A 113 -2.93 0.69 -9.19
N SER A 114 -2.37 1.89 -9.04
CA SER A 114 -2.98 3.00 -8.28
C SER A 114 -4.42 3.33 -8.66
N ILE A 115 -4.75 3.25 -9.95
CA ILE A 115 -6.10 3.48 -10.48
C ILE A 115 -7.08 2.39 -10.01
N ASN A 116 -6.76 1.12 -10.25
CA ASN A 116 -7.59 -0.02 -9.81
C ASN A 116 -7.70 -0.08 -8.29
N HIS A 117 -6.60 0.21 -7.60
CA HIS A 117 -6.55 0.24 -6.14
C HIS A 117 -7.49 1.29 -5.55
N SER A 118 -7.55 2.46 -6.19
CA SER A 118 -8.46 3.53 -5.77
C SER A 118 -9.92 3.15 -5.99
N ASP A 119 -10.23 2.44 -7.08
CA ASP A 119 -11.59 1.94 -7.34
C ASP A 119 -12.05 0.94 -6.30
N GLU A 120 -11.17 0.00 -5.97
CA GLU A 120 -11.46 -1.02 -4.97
C GLU A 120 -11.71 -0.40 -3.58
N ILE A 121 -10.99 0.68 -3.24
CA ILE A 121 -11.25 1.47 -2.02
C ILE A 121 -12.60 2.20 -2.10
N CYS A 122 -12.94 2.77 -3.26
CA CYS A 122 -14.26 3.38 -3.48
C CYS A 122 -15.38 2.35 -3.31
N GLU A 123 -15.23 1.16 -3.88
CA GLU A 123 -16.20 0.07 -3.75
C GLU A 123 -16.36 -0.39 -2.30
N ASP A 124 -15.25 -0.55 -1.55
CA ASP A 124 -15.27 -0.89 -0.12
C ASP A 124 -16.06 0.17 0.69
N MET A 125 -15.98 1.43 0.27
CA MET A 125 -16.72 2.57 0.85
C MET A 125 -18.16 2.75 0.32
N GLY A 126 -18.61 1.92 -0.63
CA GLY A 126 -19.91 2.02 -1.28
C GLY A 126 -20.02 3.21 -2.25
N TRP A 127 -18.90 3.72 -2.76
CA TRP A 127 -18.82 4.74 -3.80
C TRP A 127 -18.74 4.10 -5.19
N ARG A 128 -18.96 4.92 -6.22
CA ARG A 128 -18.87 4.48 -7.60
C ARG A 128 -17.38 4.35 -7.98
N SER A 129 -16.99 3.22 -8.57
CA SER A 129 -15.63 3.01 -9.10
C SER A 129 -15.37 3.77 -10.41
N TRP A 130 -16.43 4.21 -11.10
CA TRP A 130 -16.34 5.14 -12.22
C TRP A 130 -16.22 6.57 -11.69
N ARG A 131 -15.09 7.20 -11.99
CA ARG A 131 -14.64 8.46 -11.38
C ARG A 131 -15.25 9.69 -12.05
N LYS A 132 -15.70 9.51 -13.30
CA LYS A 132 -16.33 10.53 -14.13
C LYS A 132 -17.66 10.03 -14.68
N GLU A 133 -18.60 10.94 -14.83
CA GLU A 133 -19.95 10.62 -15.33
C GLU A 133 -19.96 10.30 -16.82
N ASN A 134 -19.04 10.87 -17.60
CA ASN A 134 -18.96 10.71 -19.03
C ASN A 134 -17.96 9.61 -19.41
N LEU A 135 -18.39 8.63 -20.22
CA LEU A 135 -17.58 7.47 -20.62
C LEU A 135 -16.30 7.85 -21.40
N ILE A 136 -16.36 8.90 -22.23
CA ILE A 136 -15.18 9.36 -23.00
C ILE A 136 -14.19 10.03 -22.04
N LEU A 137 -14.68 10.85 -21.11
CA LEU A 137 -13.82 11.47 -20.10
C LEU A 137 -13.22 10.42 -19.16
N GLU A 138 -13.99 9.43 -18.73
CA GLU A 138 -13.47 8.33 -17.93
C GLU A 138 -12.32 7.64 -18.67
N ALA A 139 -12.52 7.25 -19.93
CA ALA A 139 -11.52 6.48 -20.65
C ALA A 139 -10.25 7.27 -21.03
N PHE A 140 -10.37 8.57 -21.32
CA PHE A 140 -9.31 9.33 -22.01
C PHE A 140 -8.78 10.55 -21.25
N SER A 141 -9.33 10.91 -20.10
CA SER A 141 -8.86 12.07 -19.32
C SER A 141 -8.08 11.64 -18.07
N PRO A 142 -7.10 12.44 -17.60
CA PRO A 142 -6.36 12.11 -16.39
C PRO A 142 -7.29 12.13 -15.17
N TYR A 143 -7.04 11.23 -14.23
CA TYR A 143 -7.73 11.21 -12.94
C TYR A 143 -7.03 12.12 -11.94
N GLY A 144 -7.82 12.96 -11.27
CA GLY A 144 -7.39 13.80 -10.16
C GLY A 144 -8.07 13.40 -8.85
N SER A 145 -7.66 14.00 -7.75
CA SER A 145 -8.23 13.72 -6.43
C SER A 145 -9.69 14.16 -6.27
N GLN A 146 -10.21 15.00 -7.18
CA GLN A 146 -11.61 15.45 -7.19
C GLN A 146 -12.54 14.46 -7.88
N ASP A 147 -11.99 13.50 -8.64
CA ASP A 147 -12.78 12.47 -9.31
C ASP A 147 -13.12 11.29 -8.36
N TYR A 148 -12.68 11.35 -7.09
CA TYR A 148 -12.88 10.34 -6.04
C TYR A 148 -13.68 10.89 -4.86
#